data_AF-A0A7V7VKK8-F1
#
_entry.id   AF-A0A7V7VKK8-F1
#
_cell.length_a   1.000
_cell.length_b   1.000
_cell.length_c   1.000
_cell.angle_alpha   90.00
_cell.angle_beta   90.00
_cell.angle_gamma   90.00
#
_symmetry.space_group_name_H-M   'P 1'
#
loop_
_entity.id
_entity.type
_entity.pdbx_description
1 polymer ?
#
loop_
_entity_poly.entity_id
_entity_poly.type
_entity_poly.pdbx_seq_one_letter_code
_entity_poly.pdbx_strand_id
1 'polypeptide(L)'
;MSDPISSQKLTELEQRMLALGITDVTLTEKFVRGSGAGGQKINKTSSCVFLKHLPSGVTVKCQAARSREMNRFLARRELCQELEALRDGKESERVQEMAKIRRQKRRRSRRSKQRSVADKRLLSNKKTLRRSPAAE
;
A
#
# COMPACT_ATOMS: atom_id res chain seq x y z
N MET A 1 -9.35 -6.45 33.55
CA MET A 1 -9.49 -6.19 32.10
C MET A 1 -8.09 -6.17 31.54
N SER A 2 -7.73 -7.12 30.69
CA SER A 2 -6.37 -7.21 30.14
C SER A 2 -6.19 -6.16 29.06
N ASP A 3 -5.22 -5.27 29.23
CA ASP A 3 -4.83 -4.36 28.17
C ASP A 3 -4.42 -5.17 26.94
N PRO A 4 -4.94 -4.85 25.74
CA PRO A 4 -4.66 -5.63 24.54
C PRO A 4 -3.20 -5.52 24.07
N ILE A 5 -2.40 -4.64 24.70
CA ILE A 5 -1.04 -4.29 24.30
C ILE A 5 -0.14 -4.36 25.52
N SER A 6 0.98 -5.08 25.40
CA SER A 6 2.01 -5.13 26.45
C SER A 6 2.65 -3.75 26.66
N SER A 7 2.91 -3.39 27.92
CA SER A 7 3.58 -2.14 28.29
C SER A 7 4.90 -1.93 27.55
N GLN A 8 5.68 -3.01 27.35
CA GLN A 8 6.94 -2.98 26.61
C GLN A 8 6.77 -2.45 25.18
N LYS A 9 5.71 -2.85 24.48
CA LYS A 9 5.44 -2.43 23.10
C LYS A 9 5.05 -0.96 23.01
N LEU A 10 4.38 -0.44 24.06
CA LEU A 10 4.04 0.98 24.13
C LEU A 10 5.30 1.82 24.30
N THR A 11 6.19 1.42 25.22
CA THR A 11 7.45 2.11 25.46
C THR A 11 8.35 2.10 24.22
N GLU A 12 8.46 0.96 23.52
CA GLU A 12 9.21 0.85 22.27
C GLU A 12 8.64 1.80 21.19
N LEU A 13 7.32 1.88 21.08
CA LEU A 13 6.67 2.77 20.12
C LEU A 13 6.91 4.24 20.46
N GLU A 14 6.84 4.61 21.74
CA GLU A 14 7.13 5.98 22.20
C GLU A 14 8.57 6.39 21.90
N GLN A 15 9.53 5.51 22.19
CA GLN A 15 10.94 5.73 21.84
C GLN A 15 11.13 5.93 20.34
N ARG A 16 10.46 5.11 19.51
CA ARG A 16 10.51 5.24 18.05
C ARG A 16 9.90 6.55 17.57
N MET A 17 8.78 6.98 18.15
CA MET A 17 8.14 8.26 17.83
C MET A 17 9.06 9.44 18.16
N LEU A 18 9.71 9.40 19.33
CA LEU A 18 10.68 10.42 19.73
C LEU A 18 11.89 10.47 18.78
N ALA A 19 12.42 9.32 18.35
CA ALA A 19 13.52 9.25 17.40
C ALA A 19 13.17 9.86 16.03
N LEU A 20 11.89 9.88 15.67
CA LEU A 20 11.36 10.50 14.45
C LEU A 20 10.90 11.96 14.65
N GLY A 21 11.08 12.53 15.85
CA GLY A 21 10.66 13.89 16.17
C GLY A 21 9.14 14.08 16.28
N ILE A 22 8.39 12.99 16.44
CA ILE A 22 6.94 13.05 16.61
C ILE A 22 6.66 13.35 18.09
N THR A 23 6.10 14.52 18.33
CA THR A 23 5.67 14.97 19.66
C THR A 23 4.18 15.26 19.64
N ASP A 24 3.55 15.35 20.81
CA ASP A 24 2.11 15.66 20.90
C ASP A 24 1.76 17.03 20.28
N VAL A 25 2.73 17.95 20.20
CA VAL A 25 2.55 19.27 19.57
C VAL A 25 2.54 19.17 18.04
N THR A 26 3.38 18.30 17.47
CA THR A 26 3.47 18.12 16.01
C THR A 26 2.44 17.14 15.46
N LEU A 27 1.77 16.39 16.33
CA LEU A 27 0.81 15.35 16.00
C LEU A 27 -0.62 15.79 16.30
N THR A 28 -1.46 15.86 15.26
CA THR A 28 -2.91 16.02 15.45
C THR A 28 -3.59 14.65 15.47
N GLU A 29 -4.19 14.29 16.61
CA GLU A 29 -4.97 13.05 16.79
C GLU A 29 -6.48 13.34 16.79
N LYS A 30 -7.25 12.61 15.97
CA LYS A 30 -8.71 12.69 15.92
C LYS A 30 -9.34 11.30 15.90
N PHE A 31 -10.46 11.16 16.62
CA PHE A 31 -11.27 9.95 16.57
C PHE A 31 -12.47 10.17 15.66
N VAL A 32 -12.53 9.39 14.59
CA VAL A 32 -13.57 9.49 13.57
C VAL A 32 -14.42 8.23 13.53
N ARG A 33 -15.61 8.35 12.94
CA ARG A 33 -16.45 7.20 12.65
C ARG A 33 -15.83 6.38 11.53
N GLY A 34 -15.94 5.06 11.65
CA GLY A 34 -15.45 4.16 10.62
C GLY A 34 -16.29 4.28 9.34
N SER A 35 -15.70 3.89 8.22
CA SER A 35 -16.36 3.82 6.91
C SER A 35 -16.45 2.38 6.42
N GLY A 36 -17.42 2.08 5.55
CA GLY A 36 -17.57 0.78 4.89
C GLY A 36 -18.80 -0.01 5.31
N ALA A 37 -18.96 -1.21 4.72
CA ALA A 37 -20.02 -2.14 5.09
C ALA A 37 -19.84 -2.57 6.55
N GLY A 38 -20.76 -2.14 7.41
CA GLY A 38 -20.63 -2.29 8.86
C GLY A 38 -21.98 -2.30 9.58
N GLY A 39 -21.99 -2.89 10.77
CA GLY A 39 -23.15 -2.87 11.66
C GLY A 39 -23.23 -1.61 12.52
N GLN A 40 -24.18 -1.59 13.46
CA GLN A 40 -24.42 -0.45 14.37
C GLN A 40 -23.15 0.07 15.07
N LYS A 41 -22.22 -0.83 15.43
CA LYS A 41 -20.97 -0.47 16.12
C LYS A 41 -20.12 0.52 15.32
N ILE A 42 -19.96 0.31 14.01
CA ILE A 42 -19.13 1.16 13.13
C ILE A 42 -19.79 2.54 12.96
N ASN A 43 -21.12 2.57 12.86
CA ASN A 43 -21.89 3.80 12.66
C ASN A 43 -22.06 4.62 13.94
N LYS A 44 -22.02 3.98 15.13
CA LYS A 44 -22.26 4.66 16.41
C LYS A 44 -20.98 4.99 17.17
N THR A 45 -19.92 4.21 17.03
CA THR A 45 -18.69 4.37 17.82
C THR A 45 -17.58 5.00 16.97
N SER A 46 -16.97 6.08 17.48
CA SER A 46 -15.78 6.70 16.90
C SER A 46 -14.51 5.92 17.28
N SER A 47 -14.38 4.69 16.75
CA SER A 47 -13.24 3.81 17.01
C SER A 47 -12.10 3.99 16.01
N CYS A 48 -12.34 4.63 14.87
CA CYS A 48 -11.31 4.86 13.86
C CYS A 48 -10.41 6.04 14.29
N VAL A 49 -9.10 5.86 14.13
CA VAL A 49 -8.11 6.86 14.50
C VAL A 49 -7.58 7.52 13.24
N PHE A 50 -7.58 8.85 13.24
CA PHE A 50 -6.98 9.69 12.23
C PHE A 50 -5.82 10.45 12.86
N LEU A 51 -4.63 10.28 12.30
CA LEU A 51 -3.42 10.98 12.71
C LEU A 51 -2.92 11.85 11.56
N LYS A 52 -2.48 13.06 11.88
CA LYS A 52 -1.80 13.96 10.95
C LYS A 52 -0.52 14.48 11.60
N HIS A 53 0.60 14.22 10.94
CA HIS A 53 1.88 14.84 11.30
C HIS A 53 1.98 16.20 10.59
N LEU A 54 1.96 17.28 11.35
CA LEU A 54 1.94 18.64 10.82
C LEU A 54 3.18 18.98 9.97
N PRO A 55 4.43 18.73 10.41
CA PRO A 55 5.60 19.19 9.69
C PRO A 55 5.87 18.38 8.40
N SER A 56 5.59 17.07 8.39
CA SER A 56 5.76 16.24 7.20
C SER A 56 4.53 16.19 6.29
N GLY A 57 3.36 16.63 6.78
CA GLY A 57 2.09 16.56 6.05
C GLY A 57 1.50 15.15 5.93
N VAL A 58 2.16 14.12 6.46
CA VAL A 58 1.74 12.72 6.39
C VAL A 58 0.45 12.50 7.20
N THR A 59 -0.50 11.80 6.60
CA THR A 59 -1.81 11.50 7.20
C THR A 59 -2.09 10.01 7.18
N VAL A 60 -2.41 9.44 8.34
CA VAL A 60 -2.71 8.02 8.50
C VAL A 60 -4.12 7.86 9.08
N LYS A 61 -4.89 6.94 8.51
CA LYS A 61 -6.22 6.56 9.01
C LYS A 61 -6.25 5.05 9.27
N CYS A 62 -6.44 4.65 10.52
CA CYS A 62 -6.48 3.25 10.91
C CYS A 62 -7.86 2.82 11.43
N GLN A 63 -8.38 1.73 10.86
CA GLN A 63 -9.66 1.08 11.23
C GLN A 63 -9.50 -0.45 11.21
N ALA A 64 -8.48 -0.98 11.90
CA ALA A 64 -8.17 -2.42 11.88
C ALA A 64 -8.94 -3.22 12.93
N ALA A 65 -9.14 -2.65 14.13
CA ALA A 65 -9.75 -3.32 15.27
C ALA A 65 -11.04 -2.63 15.74
N ARG A 66 -11.82 -3.34 16.57
CA ARG A 66 -13.01 -2.79 17.23
C ARG A 66 -12.67 -1.82 18.37
N SER A 67 -11.48 -1.94 18.97
CA SER A 67 -11.01 -1.07 20.06
C SER A 67 -10.28 0.15 19.54
N ARG A 68 -10.57 1.32 20.13
CA ARG A 68 -9.92 2.60 19.81
C ARG A 68 -8.44 2.59 20.19
N GLU A 69 -8.08 2.01 21.33
CA GLU A 69 -6.70 1.96 21.83
C GLU A 69 -5.81 1.13 20.92
N MET A 70 -6.32 -0.02 20.46
CA MET A 70 -5.62 -0.85 19.49
C MET A 70 -5.42 -0.10 18.17
N ASN A 71 -6.45 0.61 17.69
CA ASN A 71 -6.33 1.43 16.49
C ASN A 71 -5.36 2.60 16.68
N ARG A 72 -5.26 3.18 17.88
CA ARG A 72 -4.31 4.25 18.20
C ARG A 72 -2.87 3.76 18.12
N PHE A 73 -2.59 2.61 18.72
CA PHE A 73 -1.29 1.96 18.63
C PHE A 73 -0.89 1.64 17.18
N LEU A 74 -1.81 1.03 16.42
CA LEU A 74 -1.57 0.69 15.03
C LEU A 74 -1.37 1.93 14.15
N ALA A 75 -2.19 2.97 14.32
CA ALA A 75 -2.05 4.22 13.58
C ALA A 75 -0.70 4.90 13.84
N ARG A 76 -0.25 4.95 15.09
CA ARG A 76 1.07 5.51 15.45
C ARG A 76 2.22 4.70 14.85
N ARG A 77 2.10 3.38 14.85
CA ARG A 77 3.08 2.47 14.22
C ARG A 77 3.15 2.68 12.71
N GLU A 78 2.01 2.77 12.03
CA GLU A 78 1.95 3.05 10.59
C GLU A 78 2.53 4.43 10.26
N LEU A 79 2.22 5.45 11.06
CA LEU A 79 2.78 6.79 10.90
C LEU A 79 4.31 6.79 10.98
N CYS A 80 4.89 6.04 11.92
CA CYS A 80 6.36 5.90 12.01
C CYS A 80 6.93 5.25 10.75
N GLN A 81 6.28 4.21 10.23
CA GLN A 81 6.72 3.51 9.02
C GLN A 81 6.67 4.40 7.78
N GLU A 82 5.61 5.21 7.62
CA GLU A 82 5.50 6.16 6.51
C GLU A 82 6.58 7.25 6.60
N LEU A 83 6.84 7.79 7.80
CA LEU A 83 7.89 8.79 8.00
C LEU A 83 9.30 8.23 7.74
N GLU A 84 9.57 7.00 8.15
CA GLU A 84 10.83 6.31 7.84
C GLU A 84 10.98 6.08 6.33
N ALA A 85 9.92 5.62 5.67
CA ALA A 85 9.93 5.40 4.22
C ALA A 85 10.18 6.71 3.45
N LEU A 86 9.63 7.82 3.95
CA LEU A 86 9.82 9.15 3.40
C LEU A 86 11.26 9.65 3.62
N ARG A 87 11.83 9.41 4.81
CA ARG A 87 13.23 9.74 5.13
C ARG A 87 14.23 8.93 4.29
N ASP A 88 13.96 7.65 4.09
CA ASP A 88 14.82 6.73 3.34
C ASP A 88 14.63 6.84 1.81
N GLY A 89 13.62 7.58 1.32
CA GLY A 89 13.29 7.66 -0.11
C GLY A 89 12.77 6.35 -0.74
N LYS A 90 12.54 5.32 0.08
CA LYS A 90 12.11 3.96 -0.35
C LYS A 90 10.69 3.90 -0.89
N GLU A 91 9.89 4.94 -0.67
CA GLU A 91 8.57 5.04 -1.32
C GLU A 91 8.70 4.95 -2.84
N SER A 92 9.74 5.56 -3.42
CA SER A 92 9.98 5.49 -4.87
C SER A 92 10.18 4.05 -5.32
N GLU A 93 11.00 3.26 -4.61
CA GLU A 93 11.29 1.88 -4.99
C GLU A 93 10.07 0.98 -4.84
N ARG A 94 9.33 1.06 -3.73
CA ARG A 94 8.12 0.25 -3.52
C ARG A 94 7.01 0.62 -4.50
N VAL A 95 6.83 1.91 -4.77
CA VAL A 95 5.86 2.39 -5.77
C VAL A 95 6.27 1.94 -7.17
N GLN A 96 7.55 2.02 -7.52
CA GLN A 96 8.08 1.54 -8.79
C GLN A 96 7.91 0.03 -8.94
N GLU A 97 8.16 -0.75 -7.88
CA GLU A 97 8.00 -2.20 -7.89
C GLU A 97 6.53 -2.60 -8.03
N MET A 98 5.63 -1.96 -7.27
CA MET A 98 4.18 -2.13 -7.44
C MET A 98 3.72 -1.75 -8.86
N ALA A 99 4.22 -0.65 -9.42
CA ALA A 99 3.92 -0.23 -10.79
C ALA A 99 4.45 -1.23 -11.82
N LYS A 100 5.65 -1.80 -11.60
CA LYS A 100 6.25 -2.85 -12.43
C LYS A 100 5.41 -4.12 -12.40
N ILE A 101 4.98 -4.58 -11.22
CA ILE A 101 4.09 -5.74 -11.06
C ILE A 101 2.75 -5.48 -11.77
N ARG A 102 2.14 -4.30 -11.57
CA ARG A 102 0.90 -3.91 -12.27
C ARG A 102 1.09 -3.93 -13.78
N ARG A 103 2.21 -3.42 -14.30
CA ARG A 103 2.53 -3.41 -15.74
C ARG A 103 2.73 -4.83 -16.29
N GLN A 104 3.38 -5.72 -15.55
CA GLN A 104 3.57 -7.13 -15.93
C GLN A 104 2.24 -7.88 -15.96
N LYS A 105 1.38 -7.67 -14.96
CA LYS A 105 0.05 -8.32 -14.87
C LYS A 105 -1.00 -7.67 -15.78
N ARG A 106 -0.71 -6.53 -16.41
CA ARG A 106 -1.65 -5.81 -17.28
C ARG A 106 -1.98 -6.64 -18.53
N ARG A 107 -3.27 -6.94 -18.71
CA ARG A 107 -3.76 -7.66 -19.89
C ARG A 107 -3.49 -6.84 -21.16
N ARG A 108 -2.80 -7.45 -22.14
CA ARG A 108 -2.57 -6.82 -23.45
C ARG A 108 -3.90 -6.53 -24.14
N SER A 109 -4.00 -5.38 -24.80
CA SER A 109 -5.20 -4.99 -25.55
C SER A 109 -5.49 -5.98 -26.68
N ARG A 110 -6.76 -6.11 -27.06
CA ARG A 110 -7.19 -7.00 -28.15
C ARG A 110 -6.48 -6.67 -29.47
N ARG A 111 -6.35 -5.37 -29.79
CA ARG A 111 -5.65 -4.87 -30.98
C ARG A 111 -4.15 -5.23 -30.97
N SER A 112 -3.48 -5.09 -29.82
CA SER A 112 -2.07 -5.48 -29.67
C SER A 112 -1.88 -7.00 -29.87
N LYS A 113 -2.77 -7.82 -29.30
CA LYS A 113 -2.75 -9.27 -29.50
C LYS A 113 -2.95 -9.65 -30.97
N GLN A 114 -3.94 -9.05 -31.64
CA GLN A 114 -4.21 -9.31 -33.07
C GLN A 114 -3.01 -8.96 -33.95
N ARG A 115 -2.36 -7.81 -33.70
CA ARG A 115 -1.14 -7.42 -34.42
C ARG A 115 -0.02 -8.44 -34.24
N SER A 116 0.28 -8.85 -33.00
CA SER A 116 1.29 -9.89 -32.75
C SER A 116 0.97 -11.23 -33.43
N VAL A 117 -0.31 -11.62 -33.53
CA VAL A 117 -0.70 -12.84 -34.24
C VAL A 117 -0.50 -12.68 -35.75
N ALA A 118 -0.87 -11.54 -36.32
CA ALA A 118 -0.66 -11.24 -37.73
C ALA A 118 0.83 -11.22 -38.11
N ASP A 119 1.67 -10.58 -37.29
CA ASP A 119 3.12 -10.53 -37.50
C ASP A 119 3.74 -11.94 -37.48
N LYS A 120 3.29 -12.80 -36.56
CA LYS A 120 3.74 -14.21 -36.51
C LYS A 120 3.34 -14.99 -37.76
N ARG A 121 2.14 -14.77 -38.29
CA ARG A 121 1.67 -15.41 -39.53
C ARG A 121 2.50 -14.99 -40.74
N LEU A 122 2.78 -13.69 -40.87
CA LEU A 122 3.65 -13.15 -41.91
C LEU A 122 5.05 -13.78 -41.86
N LEU A 123 5.66 -13.84 -40.67
CA LEU A 123 6.96 -14.48 -40.48
C LEU A 123 6.95 -15.97 -40.82
N SER A 124 5.89 -16.69 -40.45
CA SER A 124 5.72 -18.11 -40.79
C SER A 124 5.67 -18.31 -42.30
N ASN A 125 4.83 -17.54 -43.00
CA ASN A 125 4.70 -17.61 -44.45
C ASN A 125 6.02 -17.27 -45.16
N LYS A 126 6.76 -16.28 -44.64
CA LYS A 126 8.08 -15.94 -45.16
C LYS A 126 9.08 -17.08 -44.97
N LYS A 127 9.01 -17.83 -43.86
CA LYS A 127 9.89 -18.98 -43.60
C LYS A 127 9.55 -20.18 -44.46
N THR A 128 8.26 -20.45 -44.71
CA THR A 128 7.85 -21.54 -45.59
C THR A 128 8.30 -21.30 -47.03
N LEU A 129 8.14 -20.06 -47.54
CA LEU A 129 8.63 -19.68 -48.87
C LEU A 129 10.16 -19.74 -49.03
N ARG A 130 10.91 -19.74 -47.93
CA ARG A 130 12.37 -19.85 -47.90
C ARG A 130 12.87 -21.29 -47.72
N ARG A 131 12.01 -22.26 -47.43
CA ARG A 131 12.45 -23.64 -47.35
C ARG A 131 12.83 -24.10 -48.75
N SER A 132 14.02 -24.69 -48.86
CA SER A 132 14.41 -25.39 -50.07
C SER A 132 13.34 -26.44 -50.41
N PRO A 133 12.97 -26.59 -51.69
CA PRO A 133 12.07 -27.67 -52.09
C PRO A 133 12.67 -29.00 -51.65
N ALA A 134 11.82 -29.93 -51.19
CA ALA A 134 12.27 -31.28 -50.93
C ALA A 134 12.83 -31.85 -52.23
N ALA A 135 14.04 -32.40 -52.18
CA ALA A 135 14.60 -33.14 -53.30
C ALA A 135 13.72 -34.37 -53.54
N GLU A 136 13.08 -34.42 -54.71
CA GLU A 136 12.48 -35.65 -55.24
C GLU A 136 13.57 -36.65 -55.64
#